data_AF-A0A410TKL3-F1
#
_entry.id   AF-A0A410TKL3-F1
#
_cell.length_a   1.000
_cell.length_b   1.000
_cell.length_c   1.000
_cell.angle_alpha   90.00
_cell.angle_beta   90.00
_cell.angle_gamma   90.00
#
_symmetry.space_group_name_H-M   'P 1'
#
loop_
_entity.id
_entity.type
_entity.pdbx_description
1 polymer ?
#
loop_
_entity_poly.entity_id
_entity_poly.type
_entity_poly.pdbx_seq_one_letter_code
_entity_poly.pdbx_strand_id
1 'polypeptide(L)'
;MSDSDYKIPNDDDVSPDDIHPGADLAGANLSKALLAEADLAGANLSGAVLTRASLREANLVEADLSDAKLNRAVFREANLTEANLSNASLTTTNLTGADLSDADLTDARCPAADVSDADLTGANVSDAHLLNY
;
A
#
# COMPACT_ATOMS: atom_id res chain seq x y z
N MET A 1 -27.56 -9.15 -5.84
CA MET A 1 -26.98 -9.88 -4.70
C MET A 1 -26.23 -8.82 -3.93
N SER A 2 -26.49 -8.62 -2.64
CA SER A 2 -25.72 -7.61 -1.88
C SER A 2 -24.31 -8.15 -1.71
N ASP A 3 -23.30 -7.40 -2.16
CA ASP A 3 -21.86 -7.71 -2.10
C ASP A 3 -21.31 -7.84 -0.66
N SER A 4 -22.18 -7.91 0.34
CA SER A 4 -21.85 -7.80 1.76
C SER A 4 -21.18 -9.04 2.38
N ASP A 5 -20.97 -10.12 1.63
CA ASP A 5 -20.39 -11.38 2.14
C ASP A 5 -19.23 -11.93 1.29
N TYR A 6 -18.75 -11.22 0.26
CA TYR A 6 -17.53 -11.65 -0.45
C TYR A 6 -16.32 -11.40 0.45
N LYS A 7 -15.98 -12.39 1.27
CA LYS A 7 -14.70 -12.42 1.96
C LYS A 7 -13.63 -12.70 0.92
N ILE A 8 -12.94 -11.65 0.49
CA ILE A 8 -11.72 -11.79 -0.31
C ILE A 8 -10.80 -12.76 0.44
N PRO A 9 -10.27 -13.81 -0.22
CA PRO A 9 -9.42 -14.79 0.43
C PRO A 9 -8.30 -14.08 1.19
N ASN A 10 -8.15 -14.42 2.47
CA ASN A 10 -7.05 -13.91 3.30
C ASN A 10 -5.79 -14.78 3.02
N ASP A 11 -5.37 -14.80 1.75
CA ASP A 11 -4.23 -15.58 1.27
C ASP A 11 -3.52 -14.94 0.06
N ASP A 12 -2.44 -15.59 -0.39
CA ASP A 12 -1.55 -15.08 -1.43
C ASP A 12 -2.07 -15.26 -2.86
N ASP A 13 -3.23 -15.87 -3.05
CA ASP A 13 -3.85 -16.12 -4.35
C ASP A 13 -4.81 -15.01 -4.81
N VAL A 14 -4.99 -13.95 -4.01
CA VAL A 14 -5.83 -12.79 -4.37
C VAL A 14 -5.28 -12.10 -5.62
N SER A 15 -6.18 -11.90 -6.59
CA SER A 15 -5.92 -11.22 -7.85
C SER A 15 -6.63 -9.86 -7.92
N PRO A 16 -6.34 -9.01 -8.92
CA PRO A 16 -7.04 -7.74 -9.09
C PRO A 16 -8.55 -7.91 -9.28
N ASP A 17 -8.99 -9.01 -9.89
CA ASP A 17 -10.40 -9.30 -10.16
C ASP A 17 -11.21 -9.62 -8.89
N ASP A 18 -10.53 -9.98 -7.80
CA ASP A 18 -11.15 -10.27 -6.50
C ASP A 18 -11.43 -9.00 -5.69
N ILE A 19 -10.86 -7.86 -6.11
CA ILE A 19 -10.84 -6.62 -5.35
C ILE A 19 -11.77 -5.59 -5.99
N HIS A 20 -12.43 -4.82 -5.15
CA HIS A 20 -13.18 -3.64 -5.56
C HIS A 20 -12.79 -2.44 -4.68
N PRO A 21 -13.02 -1.20 -5.15
CA PRO A 21 -12.84 -0.01 -4.33
C PRO A 21 -13.59 -0.10 -3.00
N GLY A 22 -12.94 0.35 -1.92
CA GLY A 22 -13.49 0.29 -0.56
C GLY A 22 -13.55 -1.12 0.04
N ALA A 23 -12.89 -2.12 -0.55
CA ALA A 23 -12.84 -3.46 0.01
C ALA A 23 -12.26 -3.47 1.43
N ASP A 24 -12.84 -4.27 2.31
CA ASP A 24 -12.32 -4.49 3.66
C ASP A 24 -11.33 -5.67 3.66
N LEU A 25 -10.05 -5.34 3.73
CA LEU A 25 -8.90 -6.24 3.70
C LEU A 25 -8.05 -6.09 4.97
N ALA A 26 -8.64 -5.56 6.05
CA ALA A 26 -7.92 -5.34 7.30
C ALA A 26 -7.30 -6.65 7.83
N GLY A 27 -6.00 -6.61 8.10
CA GLY A 27 -5.22 -7.77 8.55
C GLY A 27 -5.14 -8.92 7.56
N ALA A 28 -5.53 -8.73 6.29
CA ALA A 28 -5.42 -9.76 5.26
C ALA A 28 -3.95 -10.10 4.97
N ASN A 29 -3.67 -11.37 4.69
CA ASN A 29 -2.38 -11.87 4.30
C ASN A 29 -2.32 -11.95 2.77
N LEU A 30 -1.92 -10.86 2.15
CA LEU A 30 -1.75 -10.68 0.71
C LEU A 30 -0.26 -10.83 0.33
N SER A 31 0.49 -11.64 1.08
CA SER A 31 1.93 -11.78 0.87
C SER A 31 2.21 -12.34 -0.52
N LYS A 32 2.95 -11.62 -1.37
CA LYS A 32 3.22 -12.00 -2.78
C LYS A 32 2.01 -11.97 -3.72
N ALA A 33 0.86 -11.45 -3.27
CA ALA A 33 -0.29 -11.26 -4.14
C ALA A 33 0.11 -10.44 -5.39
N LEU A 34 -0.52 -10.76 -6.52
CA LEU A 34 -0.27 -10.13 -7.81
C LEU A 34 -1.38 -9.13 -8.11
N LEU A 35 -1.29 -7.94 -7.51
CA LEU A 35 -2.29 -6.88 -7.55
C LEU A 35 -1.88 -5.72 -8.47
N ALA A 36 -1.18 -6.02 -9.55
CA ALA A 36 -0.83 -4.99 -10.53
C ALA A 36 -2.11 -4.42 -11.16
N GLU A 37 -2.17 -3.09 -11.32
CA GLU A 37 -3.31 -2.36 -11.88
C GLU A 37 -4.63 -2.54 -11.09
N ALA A 38 -4.59 -3.11 -9.87
CA ALA A 38 -5.77 -3.30 -9.05
C ALA A 38 -6.36 -1.95 -8.60
N ASP A 39 -7.69 -1.86 -8.56
CA ASP A 39 -8.41 -0.71 -8.02
C ASP A 39 -8.73 -0.93 -6.53
N LEU A 40 -7.85 -0.41 -5.68
CA LEU A 40 -7.87 -0.44 -4.22
C LEU A 40 -8.24 0.92 -3.63
N ALA A 41 -8.83 1.84 -4.40
CA ALA A 41 -9.20 3.16 -3.90
C ALA A 41 -10.12 3.04 -2.68
N GLY A 42 -9.76 3.73 -1.59
CA GLY A 42 -10.47 3.71 -0.31
C GLY A 42 -10.49 2.36 0.40
N ALA A 43 -9.73 1.36 -0.07
CA ALA A 43 -9.70 0.05 0.56
C ALA A 43 -9.09 0.12 1.97
N ASN A 44 -9.63 -0.68 2.88
CA ASN A 44 -9.09 -0.84 4.22
C ASN A 44 -8.06 -1.98 4.21
N LEU A 45 -6.78 -1.64 4.16
CA LEU A 45 -5.62 -2.54 4.24
C LEU A 45 -4.90 -2.44 5.60
N SER A 46 -5.56 -1.88 6.61
CA SER A 46 -4.93 -1.64 7.91
C SER A 46 -4.42 -2.96 8.52
N GLY A 47 -3.14 -2.96 8.93
CA GLY A 47 -2.45 -4.14 9.45
C GLY A 47 -2.26 -5.30 8.47
N ALA A 48 -2.59 -5.14 7.18
CA ALA A 48 -2.46 -6.19 6.18
C ALA A 48 -0.99 -6.58 5.96
N VAL A 49 -0.76 -7.84 5.58
CA VAL A 49 0.56 -8.38 5.24
C VAL A 49 0.71 -8.41 3.73
N LEU A 50 1.38 -7.40 3.19
CA LEU A 50 1.65 -7.23 1.75
C LEU A 50 3.11 -7.51 1.40
N THR A 51 3.79 -8.33 2.22
CA THR A 51 5.22 -8.59 2.06
C THR A 51 5.46 -9.25 0.71
N ARG A 52 6.33 -8.62 -0.11
CA ARG A 52 6.62 -9.04 -1.51
C ARG A 52 5.44 -8.99 -2.48
N ALA A 53 4.32 -8.37 -2.13
CA ALA A 53 3.21 -8.18 -3.05
C ALA A 53 3.61 -7.25 -4.21
N SER A 54 2.99 -7.44 -5.37
CA SER A 54 3.14 -6.56 -6.53
C SER A 54 1.89 -5.71 -6.67
N LEU A 55 2.00 -4.40 -6.45
CA LEU A 55 0.96 -3.38 -6.61
C LEU A 55 1.41 -2.32 -7.63
N ARG A 56 2.09 -2.76 -8.68
CA ARG A 56 2.54 -1.87 -9.77
C ARG A 56 1.33 -1.20 -10.41
N GLU A 57 1.40 0.10 -10.60
CA GLU A 57 0.33 0.88 -11.26
C GLU A 57 -1.05 0.72 -10.59
N ALA A 58 -1.09 0.22 -9.34
CA ALA A 58 -2.35 0.06 -8.60
C ALA A 58 -2.89 1.42 -8.16
N ASN A 59 -4.21 1.53 -8.10
CA ASN A 59 -4.90 2.70 -7.58
C ASN A 59 -5.20 2.49 -6.09
N LEU A 60 -4.54 3.23 -5.21
CA LEU A 60 -4.67 3.17 -3.75
C LEU A 60 -5.03 4.55 -3.17
N VAL A 61 -5.67 5.41 -3.97
CA VAL A 61 -6.14 6.73 -3.52
C VAL A 61 -7.00 6.56 -2.27
N GLU A 62 -6.71 7.33 -1.22
CA GLU A 62 -7.41 7.29 0.08
C GLU A 62 -7.40 5.90 0.78
N ALA A 63 -6.57 4.95 0.35
CA ALA A 63 -6.51 3.63 1.00
C ALA A 63 -5.88 3.71 2.40
N ASP A 64 -6.39 2.90 3.32
CA ASP A 64 -5.82 2.78 4.66
C ASP A 64 -4.81 1.63 4.73
N LEU A 65 -3.53 1.95 4.69
CA LEU A 65 -2.40 1.03 4.84
C LEU A 65 -1.72 1.18 6.22
N SER A 66 -2.40 1.78 7.21
CA SER A 66 -1.85 1.95 8.55
C SER A 66 -1.42 0.62 9.15
N ASP A 67 -0.28 0.59 9.83
CA ASP A 67 0.31 -0.61 10.43
C ASP A 67 0.62 -1.77 9.44
N ALA A 68 0.51 -1.56 8.13
CA ALA A 68 0.68 -2.62 7.13
C ALA A 68 2.15 -3.09 7.02
N LYS A 69 2.34 -4.38 6.70
CA LYS A 69 3.66 -4.99 6.50
C LYS A 69 4.00 -5.07 5.00
N LEU A 70 4.55 -3.97 4.50
CA LEU A 70 4.84 -3.73 3.07
C LEU A 70 6.26 -4.12 2.66
N ASN A 71 7.00 -4.85 3.52
CA ASN A 71 8.40 -5.15 3.29
C ASN A 71 8.63 -5.83 1.92
N ARG A 72 9.51 -5.25 1.09
CA ARG A 72 9.81 -5.73 -0.27
C ARG A 72 8.62 -5.72 -1.24
N ALA A 73 7.52 -5.04 -0.93
CA ALA A 73 6.44 -4.83 -1.88
C ALA A 73 6.90 -3.93 -3.03
N VAL A 74 6.18 -4.00 -4.15
CA VAL A 74 6.46 -3.19 -5.34
C VAL A 74 5.25 -2.33 -5.66
N PHE A 75 5.38 -1.03 -5.46
CA PHE A 75 4.40 0.04 -5.73
C PHE A 75 4.88 0.96 -6.87
N ARG A 76 5.73 0.46 -7.77
CA ARG A 76 6.23 1.25 -8.89
C ARG A 76 5.05 1.85 -9.67
N GLU A 77 5.08 3.17 -9.87
CA GLU A 77 4.04 3.94 -10.60
C GLU A 77 2.62 3.79 -10.01
N ALA A 78 2.50 3.34 -8.75
CA ALA A 78 1.20 3.26 -8.08
C ALA A 78 0.71 4.65 -7.65
N ASN A 79 -0.60 4.83 -7.59
CA ASN A 79 -1.22 6.02 -7.05
C ASN A 79 -1.59 5.79 -5.58
N LEU A 80 -0.91 6.48 -4.66
CA LEU A 80 -1.11 6.47 -3.21
C LEU A 80 -1.51 7.88 -2.70
N THR A 81 -2.09 8.73 -3.57
CA THR A 81 -2.55 10.06 -3.17
C THR A 81 -3.50 9.96 -1.98
N GLU A 82 -3.28 10.77 -0.95
CA GLU A 82 -4.06 10.79 0.30
C GLU A 82 -4.12 9.44 1.05
N ALA A 83 -3.27 8.46 0.71
CA ALA A 83 -3.24 7.18 1.42
C ALA A 83 -2.65 7.31 2.83
N ASN A 84 -3.16 6.51 3.76
CA ASN A 84 -2.63 6.43 5.11
C ASN A 84 -1.61 5.29 5.21
N LEU A 85 -0.32 5.61 5.28
CA LEU A 85 0.80 4.70 5.49
C LEU A 85 1.39 4.81 6.90
N SER A 86 0.67 5.41 7.84
CA SER A 86 1.18 5.64 9.21
C SER A 86 1.57 4.31 9.87
N ASN A 87 2.70 4.32 10.59
CA ASN A 87 3.29 3.13 11.24
C ASN A 87 3.65 1.95 10.31
N ALA A 88 3.49 2.08 8.99
CA ALA A 88 3.71 0.98 8.07
C ALA A 88 5.19 0.59 7.97
N SER A 89 5.44 -0.69 7.70
CA SER A 89 6.80 -1.22 7.52
C SER A 89 7.13 -1.33 6.03
N LEU A 90 7.82 -0.32 5.51
CA LEU A 90 8.22 -0.15 4.12
C LEU A 90 9.66 -0.59 3.84
N THR A 91 10.25 -1.48 4.65
CA THR A 91 11.66 -1.91 4.47
C THR A 91 11.87 -2.48 3.08
N THR A 92 12.84 -1.93 2.33
CA THR A 92 13.20 -2.38 0.97
C THR A 92 12.05 -2.39 -0.04
N THR A 93 11.03 -1.54 0.17
CA THR A 93 9.91 -1.36 -0.77
C THR A 93 10.36 -0.57 -2.00
N ASN A 94 9.85 -0.93 -3.17
CA ASN A 94 10.03 -0.11 -4.37
C ASN A 94 8.81 0.78 -4.56
N LEU A 95 8.99 2.10 -4.43
CA LEU A 95 8.00 3.16 -4.66
C LEU A 95 8.43 4.04 -5.85
N THR A 96 9.26 3.52 -6.76
CA THR A 96 9.79 4.32 -7.87
C THR A 96 8.65 4.89 -8.72
N GLY A 97 8.62 6.21 -8.90
CA GLY A 97 7.58 6.89 -9.68
C GLY A 97 6.17 6.84 -9.07
N ALA A 98 6.01 6.39 -7.82
CA ALA A 98 4.71 6.38 -7.15
C ALA A 98 4.25 7.81 -6.82
N ASP A 99 2.94 8.05 -6.88
CA ASP A 99 2.34 9.29 -6.39
C ASP A 99 1.96 9.11 -4.92
N LEU A 100 2.65 9.78 -4.01
CA LEU A 100 2.37 9.81 -2.56
C LEU A 100 1.91 11.21 -2.14
N SER A 101 1.36 12.01 -3.07
CA SER A 101 0.89 13.35 -2.76
C SER A 101 -0.13 13.32 -1.63
N ASP A 102 0.05 14.21 -0.64
CA ASP A 102 -0.78 14.32 0.56
C ASP A 102 -0.94 13.02 1.39
N ALA A 103 -0.11 12.00 1.16
CA ALA A 103 -0.13 10.75 1.93
C ALA A 103 0.40 10.95 3.37
N ASP A 104 -0.11 10.16 4.32
CA ASP A 104 0.37 10.16 5.70
C ASP A 104 1.40 9.04 5.92
N LEU A 105 2.67 9.39 6.10
CA LEU A 105 3.76 8.46 6.42
C LEU A 105 4.25 8.62 7.87
N THR A 106 3.43 9.19 8.76
CA THR A 106 3.81 9.39 10.16
C THR A 106 4.29 8.08 10.80
N ASP A 107 5.44 8.09 11.47
CA ASP A 107 6.06 6.92 12.09
C ASP A 107 6.38 5.73 11.15
N ALA A 108 6.25 5.92 9.83
CA ALA A 108 6.52 4.86 8.86
C ALA A 108 8.01 4.49 8.85
N ARG A 109 8.29 3.19 8.72
CA ARG A 109 9.66 2.64 8.70
C ARG A 109 10.07 2.32 7.27
N CYS A 110 10.92 3.16 6.69
CA CYS A 110 11.32 3.05 5.28
C CYS A 110 12.80 2.70 5.04
N PRO A 111 13.46 1.82 5.82
CA PRO A 111 14.87 1.54 5.58
C PRO A 111 15.06 0.89 4.21
N ALA A 112 15.90 1.52 3.39
CA ALA A 112 16.23 1.14 2.02
C ALA A 112 15.02 1.06 1.07
N ALA A 113 13.94 1.81 1.36
CA ALA A 113 12.89 2.04 0.37
C ALA A 113 13.45 2.86 -0.80
N ASP A 114 13.10 2.48 -2.02
CA ASP A 114 13.43 3.23 -3.23
C ASP A 114 12.26 4.17 -3.57
N VAL A 115 12.45 5.46 -3.31
CA VAL A 115 11.48 6.54 -3.60
C VAL A 115 11.94 7.40 -4.78
N SER A 116 12.81 6.87 -5.65
CA SER A 116 13.27 7.60 -6.83
C SER A 116 12.08 8.02 -7.69
N ASP A 117 12.04 9.28 -8.11
CA ASP A 117 10.97 9.87 -8.92
C ASP A 117 9.56 9.83 -8.30
N ALA A 118 9.41 9.47 -7.02
CA ALA A 118 8.13 9.52 -6.33
C ALA A 118 7.70 10.97 -6.04
N ASP A 119 6.41 11.27 -6.16
CA ASP A 119 5.85 12.55 -5.73
C ASP A 119 5.48 12.50 -4.24
N LEU A 120 6.13 13.32 -3.42
CA LEU A 120 5.88 13.44 -1.98
C LEU A 120 5.29 14.82 -1.63
N THR A 121 4.74 15.53 -2.61
CA THR A 121 4.16 16.87 -2.40
C THR A 121 3.06 16.79 -1.36
N GLY A 122 3.19 17.54 -0.26
CA GLY A 122 2.20 17.57 0.82
C GLY A 122 2.21 16.36 1.76
N ALA A 123 3.00 15.31 1.46
CA ALA A 123 3.07 14.12 2.28
C ALA A 123 3.56 14.44 3.71
N ASN A 124 2.88 13.87 4.71
CA ASN A 124 3.30 14.00 6.10
C ASN A 124 4.34 12.94 6.43
N VAL A 125 5.61 13.34 6.55
CA VAL A 125 6.75 12.45 6.87
C VAL A 125 7.28 12.65 8.29
N SER A 126 6.44 13.17 9.20
CA SER A 126 6.80 13.38 10.61
C SER A 126 7.23 12.06 11.25
N ASP A 127 8.42 12.05 11.85
CA ASP A 127 9.00 10.86 12.49
C ASP A 127 9.16 9.63 11.57
N ALA A 128 8.97 9.80 10.26
CA ALA A 128 9.24 8.76 9.29
C ALA A 128 10.74 8.47 9.23
N HIS A 129 11.12 7.20 9.36
CA HIS A 129 12.51 6.77 9.28
C HIS A 129 12.94 6.59 7.81
N LEU A 130 12.88 7.68 7.04
CA LEU A 130 13.48 7.80 5.71
C LEU A 130 15.01 7.80 5.91
N LEU A 131 15.76 6.91 5.26
CA LEU A 131 17.21 6.84 5.49
C LEU A 131 17.88 8.18 5.13
N ASN A 132 18.56 8.76 6.11
CA ASN A 132 19.59 9.78 5.91
C ASN A 132 20.86 9.12 5.35
N TYR A 133 21.42 9.69 4.29
CA TYR A 133 22.85 9.64 3.98
C TYR A 133 23.39 11.07 3.99
#